data_AF-A0AAV7YFR7-F1
#
_entry.id   AF-A0AAV7YFR7-F1
#
_cell.length_a   1.000
_cell.length_b   1.000
_cell.length_c   1.000
_cell.angle_alpha   90.00
_cell.angle_beta   90.00
_cell.angle_gamma   90.00
#
_symmetry.space_group_name_H-M   'P 1'
#
loop_
_entity.id
_entity.type
_entity.pdbx_description
1 polymer ?
#
loop_
_entity_poly.entity_id
_entity_poly.type
_entity_poly.pdbx_seq_one_letter_code
_entity_poly.pdbx_strand_id
1 'polypeptide(L)'
;MSLIICEGNICAGKTTLVKELARRLNYQAFFEPTATNPYLERYYQNREKWALTMQLFLLRQRFMTYINCLEHIESGKVKGAILDRSLFSDWVFAKKNYDDGFINEQGWELYNSIRNEMVSLIPIPQITLFLDVPSKICYDRIHNLRGRKCESGIPLDYLLGLEERYLCLLEELEQWNSVVIKVDWTQFGCADDILKTIIKTICPEIKTKIVNKSSVKQGESNYDPNQLKTLWSTIIQKFVHIFDFKSYPEFKEVTQDTHKLRKVLKVDQDTNLSQFLKSDF
;
A
#
# COMPACT_ATOMS: atom_id res chain seq x y z
N MET A 1 -18.40 0.12 8.02
CA MET A 1 -17.11 0.63 7.52
C MET A 1 -16.52 -0.44 6.62
N SER A 2 -16.23 -0.11 5.38
CA SER A 2 -15.64 -1.05 4.42
C SER A 2 -14.48 -0.36 3.70
N LEU A 3 -13.29 -0.88 3.96
CA LEU A 3 -12.04 -0.51 3.32
C LEU A 3 -11.62 -1.69 2.43
N ILE A 4 -11.48 -1.41 1.15
CA ILE A 4 -11.06 -2.38 0.14
C ILE A 4 -9.71 -1.93 -0.40
N ILE A 5 -8.73 -2.82 -0.45
CA ILE A 5 -7.49 -2.58 -1.20
C ILE A 5 -7.56 -3.36 -2.51
N CYS A 6 -7.13 -2.74 -3.60
CA CYS A 6 -7.00 -3.39 -4.89
C CYS A 6 -5.51 -3.59 -5.20
N GLU A 7 -5.10 -4.83 -5.31
CA GLU A 7 -3.72 -5.27 -5.51
C GLU A 7 -3.57 -6.05 -6.82
N GLY A 8 -2.33 -6.20 -7.27
CA GLY A 8 -2.02 -6.82 -8.55
C GLY A 8 -0.78 -6.23 -9.19
N ASN A 9 -0.21 -6.96 -10.15
CA ASN A 9 1.05 -6.60 -10.80
C ASN A 9 0.97 -5.25 -11.55
N ILE A 10 2.11 -4.73 -11.98
CA ILE A 10 2.20 -3.55 -12.84
C ILE A 10 1.35 -3.79 -14.10
N CYS A 11 0.57 -2.80 -14.54
CA CYS A 11 -0.32 -2.91 -15.71
C CYS A 11 -1.39 -4.03 -15.65
N ALA A 12 -1.70 -4.54 -14.46
CA ALA A 12 -2.84 -5.44 -14.27
C ALA A 12 -4.20 -4.79 -14.54
N GLY A 13 -4.32 -3.45 -14.61
CA GLY A 13 -5.58 -2.76 -14.89
C GLY A 13 -6.39 -2.34 -13.65
N LYS A 14 -5.76 -2.31 -12.48
CA LYS A 14 -6.34 -1.94 -11.18
C LYS A 14 -7.13 -0.63 -11.22
N THR A 15 -6.51 0.46 -11.70
CA THR A 15 -7.13 1.79 -11.76
C THR A 15 -8.49 1.79 -12.48
N THR A 16 -8.61 1.02 -13.56
CA THR A 16 -9.88 0.89 -14.31
C THR A 16 -10.96 0.24 -13.45
N LEU A 17 -10.63 -0.87 -12.79
CA LEU A 17 -11.59 -1.58 -11.92
C LEU A 17 -11.94 -0.76 -10.68
N VAL A 18 -10.96 -0.13 -10.03
CA VAL A 18 -11.16 0.69 -8.82
C VAL A 18 -12.13 1.83 -9.10
N LYS A 19 -11.98 2.54 -10.24
CA LYS A 19 -12.92 3.60 -10.65
C LYS A 19 -14.35 3.09 -10.75
N GLU A 20 -14.54 1.96 -11.42
CA GLU A 20 -15.88 1.43 -11.66
C GLU A 20 -16.52 0.86 -10.39
N LEU A 21 -15.75 0.15 -9.55
CA LEU A 21 -16.23 -0.34 -8.26
C LEU A 21 -16.58 0.80 -7.32
N ALA A 22 -15.74 1.84 -7.24
CA ALA A 22 -15.99 3.00 -6.38
C ALA A 22 -17.31 3.70 -6.77
N ARG A 23 -17.54 3.88 -8.07
CA ARG A 23 -18.80 4.44 -8.60
C ARG A 23 -20.02 3.62 -8.18
N ARG A 24 -19.94 2.30 -8.26
CA ARG A 24 -21.08 1.40 -7.99
C ARG A 24 -21.38 1.21 -6.52
N LEU A 25 -20.33 1.15 -5.69
CA LEU A 25 -20.44 1.05 -4.24
C LEU A 25 -20.74 2.40 -3.58
N ASN A 26 -20.67 3.51 -4.33
CA ASN A 26 -20.68 4.86 -3.80
C ASN A 26 -19.57 5.06 -2.73
N TYR A 27 -18.37 4.55 -3.06
CA TYR A 27 -17.16 4.65 -2.25
C TYR A 27 -16.22 5.68 -2.87
N GLN A 28 -15.33 6.25 -2.07
CA GLN A 28 -14.26 7.09 -2.59
C GLN A 28 -13.07 6.22 -3.02
N ALA A 29 -12.59 6.43 -4.24
CA ALA A 29 -11.33 5.84 -4.69
C ALA A 29 -10.14 6.72 -4.27
N PHE A 30 -9.13 6.09 -3.69
CA PHE A 30 -7.84 6.70 -3.38
C PHE A 30 -6.80 6.09 -4.32
N PHE A 31 -6.28 6.89 -5.23
CA PHE A 31 -5.32 6.45 -6.24
C PHE A 31 -3.89 6.68 -5.76
N GLU A 32 -2.97 5.83 -6.21
CA GLU A 32 -1.54 6.08 -6.06
C GLU A 32 -1.20 7.45 -6.68
N PRO A 33 -0.49 8.34 -5.96
CA PRO A 33 -0.19 9.68 -6.45
C PRO A 33 0.52 9.62 -7.81
N THR A 34 -0.08 10.22 -8.83
CA THR A 34 0.54 10.35 -10.16
C THR A 34 1.56 11.50 -10.23
N ALA A 35 1.73 12.23 -9.13
CA ALA A 35 2.71 13.31 -9.01
C ALA A 35 4.11 12.79 -9.36
N THR A 36 4.88 13.62 -10.09
CA THR A 36 6.22 13.30 -10.57
C THR A 36 7.09 12.87 -9.38
N ASN A 37 7.26 11.56 -9.18
CA ASN A 37 8.14 11.05 -8.14
C ASN A 37 9.55 11.57 -8.46
N PRO A 38 10.13 12.44 -7.59
CA PRO A 38 11.37 13.13 -7.89
C PRO A 38 12.57 12.18 -7.95
N TYR A 39 12.39 10.94 -7.51
CA TYR A 39 13.41 9.90 -7.48
C TYR A 39 13.22 8.86 -8.58
N LEU A 40 12.09 8.84 -9.29
CA LEU A 40 11.80 7.79 -10.28
C LEU A 40 12.78 7.85 -11.47
N GLU A 41 13.05 9.04 -11.99
CA GLU A 41 14.05 9.20 -13.06
C GLU A 41 15.44 8.78 -12.59
N ARG A 42 15.84 9.19 -11.38
CA ARG A 42 17.13 8.86 -10.78
C ARG A 42 17.28 7.36 -10.49
N TYR A 43 16.20 6.71 -10.10
CA TYR A 43 16.11 5.26 -9.94
C TYR A 43 16.42 4.55 -11.25
N TYR A 44 15.81 4.97 -12.37
CA TYR A 44 16.11 4.37 -13.67
C TYR A 44 17.53 4.67 -14.17
N GLN A 45 18.12 5.80 -13.79
CA GLN A 45 19.51 6.13 -14.12
C GLN A 45 20.53 5.34 -13.29
N ASN A 46 20.26 5.09 -12.00
CA ASN A 46 21.14 4.34 -11.11
C ASN A 46 20.32 3.69 -9.98
N ARG A 47 19.95 2.42 -10.17
CA ARG A 47 19.12 1.68 -9.20
C ARG A 47 19.85 1.45 -7.88
N GLU A 48 21.11 1.05 -7.90
CA GLU A 48 21.92 0.78 -6.71
C GLU A 48 21.93 1.98 -5.74
N LYS A 49 22.01 3.21 -6.27
CA LYS A 49 22.08 4.43 -5.46
C LYS A 49 20.70 4.94 -5.00
N TRP A 50 19.64 4.64 -5.74
CA TRP A 50 18.33 5.30 -5.57
C TRP A 50 17.18 4.36 -5.20
N ALA A 51 17.35 3.03 -5.27
CA ALA A 51 16.29 2.06 -4.97
C ALA A 51 15.71 2.26 -3.58
N LEU A 52 16.54 2.25 -2.53
CA LEU A 52 16.07 2.44 -1.15
C LEU A 52 15.38 3.80 -0.97
N THR A 53 15.97 4.87 -1.50
CA THR A 53 15.42 6.24 -1.39
C THR A 53 14.05 6.34 -2.07
N MET A 54 13.92 5.80 -3.28
CA MET A 54 12.67 5.77 -4.01
C MET A 54 11.62 4.93 -3.25
N GLN A 55 12.03 3.79 -2.69
CA GLN A 55 11.13 2.89 -2.00
C GLN A 55 10.59 3.50 -0.70
N LEU A 56 11.45 4.13 0.11
CA LEU A 56 11.02 4.86 1.31
C LEU A 56 10.10 6.04 0.98
N PHE A 57 10.32 6.71 -0.16
CA PHE A 57 9.41 7.75 -0.65
C PHE A 57 8.01 7.18 -0.95
N LEU A 58 7.95 6.08 -1.70
CA LEU A 58 6.69 5.41 -2.06
C LEU A 58 5.97 4.86 -0.82
N LEU A 59 6.70 4.21 0.10
CA LEU A 59 6.18 3.72 1.37
C LEU A 59 5.48 4.85 2.14
N ARG A 60 6.17 5.99 2.30
CA ARG A 60 5.60 7.18 2.94
C ARG A 60 4.34 7.66 2.22
N GLN A 61 4.38 7.83 0.90
CA GLN A 61 3.22 8.31 0.14
C GLN A 61 2.01 7.40 0.35
N ARG A 62 2.21 6.08 0.25
CA ARG A 62 1.15 5.09 0.47
C ARG A 62 0.62 5.10 1.89
N PHE A 63 1.49 5.30 2.89
CA PHE A 63 1.07 5.51 4.28
C PHE A 63 0.15 6.72 4.39
N MET A 64 0.56 7.89 3.88
CA MET A 64 -0.28 9.10 3.93
C MET A 64 -1.63 8.90 3.21
N THR A 65 -1.63 8.27 2.03
CA THR A 65 -2.87 7.96 1.31
C THR A 65 -3.79 7.07 2.13
N TYR A 66 -3.23 6.07 2.83
CA TYR A 66 -4.00 5.19 3.72
C TYR A 66 -4.58 5.98 4.90
N ILE A 67 -3.78 6.83 5.54
CA ILE A 67 -4.24 7.69 6.65
C ILE A 67 -5.36 8.62 6.21
N ASN A 68 -5.20 9.33 5.09
CA ASN A 68 -6.24 10.21 4.54
C ASN A 68 -7.54 9.44 4.24
N CYS A 69 -7.41 8.22 3.73
CA CYS A 69 -8.53 7.32 3.50
C CYS A 69 -9.27 6.98 4.80
N LEU A 70 -8.55 6.63 5.86
CA LEU A 70 -9.16 6.37 7.18
C LEU A 70 -9.87 7.60 7.74
N GLU A 71 -9.29 8.80 7.61
CA GLU A 71 -9.89 10.05 8.09
C GLU A 71 -11.24 10.31 7.41
N HIS A 72 -11.28 10.11 6.09
CA HIS A 72 -12.51 10.29 5.31
C HIS A 72 -13.62 9.33 5.74
N ILE A 73 -13.25 8.08 6.05
CA ILE A 73 -14.23 7.10 6.51
C ILE A 73 -14.71 7.43 7.92
N GLU A 74 -13.80 7.75 8.85
CA GLU A 74 -14.16 8.03 10.24
C GLU A 74 -14.99 9.31 10.39
N SER A 75 -14.63 10.37 9.67
CA SER A 75 -15.38 11.63 9.66
C SER A 75 -16.77 11.51 9.03
N GLY A 76 -17.11 10.35 8.44
CA GLY A 76 -18.37 10.15 7.74
C GLY A 76 -18.47 10.90 6.41
N LYS A 77 -17.37 11.51 5.93
CA LYS A 77 -17.30 12.13 4.60
C LYS A 77 -17.62 11.13 3.49
N VAL A 78 -17.30 9.85 3.70
CA VAL A 78 -17.55 8.76 2.74
C VAL A 78 -18.17 7.53 3.40
N LYS A 79 -18.91 6.74 2.62
CA LYS A 79 -19.53 5.48 3.09
C LYS A 79 -18.52 4.32 3.19
N GLY A 80 -17.45 4.39 2.42
CA GLY A 80 -16.39 3.41 2.31
C GLY A 80 -15.35 3.90 1.30
N ALA A 81 -14.25 3.17 1.20
CA ALA A 81 -13.16 3.57 0.31
C ALA A 81 -12.49 2.38 -0.36
N ILE A 82 -11.90 2.65 -1.52
CA ILE A 82 -11.10 1.67 -2.29
C ILE A 82 -9.74 2.29 -2.58
N LEU A 83 -8.66 1.62 -2.20
CA LEU A 83 -7.28 2.02 -2.51
C LEU A 83 -6.80 1.30 -3.78
N ASP A 84 -6.34 2.06 -4.78
CA ASP A 84 -5.58 1.53 -5.92
C ASP A 84 -4.12 1.39 -5.50
N ARG A 85 -3.79 0.20 -4.98
CA ARG A 85 -2.57 -0.14 -4.24
C ARG A 85 -2.51 0.44 -2.83
N SER A 86 -2.09 -0.39 -1.88
CA SER A 86 -1.98 -0.02 -0.46
C SER A 86 -0.52 0.01 0.03
N LEU A 87 -0.33 0.44 1.28
CA LEU A 87 0.95 0.33 1.99
C LEU A 87 1.43 -1.13 2.05
N PHE A 88 0.51 -2.08 2.19
CA PHE A 88 0.82 -3.50 2.39
C PHE A 88 1.61 -4.07 1.22
N SER A 89 1.27 -3.73 -0.02
CA SER A 89 2.00 -4.23 -1.19
C SER A 89 3.29 -3.49 -1.50
N ASP A 90 3.70 -2.52 -0.69
CA ASP A 90 4.96 -1.80 -0.91
C ASP A 90 6.18 -2.72 -0.80
N TRP A 91 6.15 -3.67 0.13
CA TRP A 91 7.28 -4.57 0.35
C TRP A 91 7.54 -5.50 -0.83
N VAL A 92 6.54 -5.77 -1.67
CA VAL A 92 6.70 -6.55 -2.91
C VAL A 92 7.79 -5.94 -3.80
N PHE A 93 7.83 -4.61 -3.91
CA PHE A 93 8.82 -3.87 -4.70
C PHE A 93 10.15 -3.72 -3.96
N ALA A 94 10.08 -3.45 -2.65
CA ALA A 94 11.27 -3.31 -1.82
C ALA A 94 12.10 -4.61 -1.79
N LYS A 95 11.41 -5.75 -1.56
CA LYS A 95 12.03 -7.07 -1.54
C LYS A 95 12.62 -7.43 -2.89
N LYS A 96 11.94 -7.11 -4.00
CA LYS A 96 12.50 -7.32 -5.34
C LYS A 96 13.78 -6.52 -5.57
N ASN A 97 13.82 -5.24 -5.15
CA ASN A 97 15.04 -4.44 -5.25
C ASN A 97 16.17 -4.98 -4.37
N TYR A 98 15.87 -5.53 -3.19
CA TYR A 98 16.85 -6.20 -2.35
C TYR A 98 17.40 -7.47 -2.99
N ASP A 99 16.52 -8.33 -3.52
CA ASP A 99 16.92 -9.59 -4.16
C ASP A 99 17.71 -9.38 -5.46
N ASP A 100 17.44 -8.27 -6.17
CA ASP A 100 18.21 -7.86 -7.34
C ASP A 100 19.55 -7.18 -6.98
N GLY A 101 19.85 -7.01 -5.68
CA GLY A 101 21.08 -6.38 -5.21
C GLY A 101 21.09 -4.85 -5.27
N PHE A 102 19.96 -4.21 -5.58
CA PHE A 102 19.84 -2.73 -5.60
C PHE A 102 19.59 -2.13 -4.22
N ILE A 103 19.13 -2.92 -3.26
CA ILE A 103 19.09 -2.58 -1.83
C ILE A 103 19.99 -3.59 -1.11
N ASN A 104 20.91 -3.11 -0.27
CA ASN A 104 21.78 -3.97 0.53
C ASN A 104 21.09 -4.41 1.84
N GLU A 105 21.72 -5.32 2.60
CA GLU A 105 21.17 -5.86 3.85
C GLU A 105 20.73 -4.76 4.84
N GLN A 106 21.62 -3.83 5.16
CA GLN A 106 21.32 -2.74 6.09
C GLN A 106 20.15 -1.86 5.60
N GLY A 107 20.07 -1.62 4.28
CA GLY A 107 18.97 -0.87 3.67
C GLY A 107 17.64 -1.61 3.72
N TRP A 108 17.68 -2.93 3.58
CA TRP A 108 16.52 -3.80 3.71
C TRP A 108 16.01 -3.89 5.16
N GLU A 109 16.92 -4.02 6.13
CA GLU A 109 16.60 -3.96 7.56
C GLU A 109 15.96 -2.62 7.94
N LEU A 110 16.53 -1.50 7.48
CA LEU A 110 15.96 -0.17 7.70
C LEU A 110 14.56 -0.04 7.11
N TYR A 111 14.36 -0.49 5.86
CA TYR A 111 13.06 -0.48 5.21
C TYR A 111 12.03 -1.29 6.02
N ASN A 112 12.38 -2.50 6.45
CA ASN A 112 11.48 -3.34 7.23
C ASN A 112 11.13 -2.74 8.58
N SER A 113 12.10 -2.14 9.27
CA SER A 113 11.88 -1.46 10.54
C SER A 113 10.81 -0.38 10.40
N ILE A 114 10.99 0.51 9.42
CA ILE A 114 10.06 1.62 9.13
C ILE A 114 8.70 1.08 8.69
N ARG A 115 8.66 0.10 7.76
CA ARG A 115 7.41 -0.50 7.29
C ARG A 115 6.62 -1.12 8.45
N ASN A 116 7.27 -1.91 9.29
CA ASN A 116 6.61 -2.63 10.37
C ASN A 116 6.02 -1.66 11.40
N GLU A 117 6.74 -0.57 11.70
CA GLU A 117 6.21 0.50 12.54
C GLU A 117 4.96 1.15 11.89
N MET A 118 5.01 1.52 10.61
CA MET A 118 3.85 2.08 9.89
C MET A 118 2.65 1.13 9.82
N VAL A 119 2.87 -0.14 9.46
CA VAL A 119 1.83 -1.16 9.36
C VAL A 119 1.15 -1.38 10.71
N SER A 120 1.91 -1.34 11.82
CA SER A 120 1.35 -1.47 13.17
C SER A 120 0.39 -0.34 13.58
N LEU A 121 0.41 0.79 12.85
CA LEU A 121 -0.42 1.96 13.12
C LEU A 121 -1.68 2.05 12.25
N ILE A 122 -1.92 1.09 11.36
CA ILE A 122 -3.10 1.12 10.48
C ILE A 122 -3.93 -0.15 10.64
N PRO A 123 -5.27 -0.05 10.57
CA PRO A 123 -6.11 -1.23 10.56
C PRO A 123 -5.88 -2.03 9.27
N ILE A 124 -5.94 -3.35 9.40
CA ILE A 124 -5.91 -4.27 8.25
C ILE A 124 -7.19 -4.07 7.42
N PRO A 125 -7.10 -4.04 6.07
CA PRO A 125 -8.27 -3.87 5.22
C PRO A 125 -9.20 -5.07 5.34
N GLN A 126 -10.52 -4.83 5.33
CA GLN A 126 -11.47 -5.93 5.42
C GLN A 126 -11.41 -6.82 4.18
N ILE A 127 -11.13 -6.23 3.01
CA ILE A 127 -11.10 -6.96 1.74
C ILE A 127 -9.87 -6.58 0.96
N THR A 128 -9.17 -7.60 0.48
CA THR A 128 -8.08 -7.49 -0.48
C THR A 128 -8.54 -8.07 -1.80
N LEU A 129 -8.79 -7.21 -2.78
CA LEU A 129 -9.10 -7.60 -4.13
C LEU A 129 -7.81 -7.75 -4.92
N PHE A 130 -7.47 -8.96 -5.34
CA PHE A 130 -6.27 -9.22 -6.14
C PHE A 130 -6.64 -9.47 -7.59
N LEU A 131 -6.14 -8.62 -8.49
CA LEU A 131 -6.24 -8.87 -9.93
C LEU A 131 -5.15 -9.85 -10.36
N ASP A 132 -5.58 -11.08 -10.57
CA ASP A 132 -4.75 -12.17 -11.04
C ASP A 132 -4.59 -12.05 -12.55
N VAL A 133 -3.43 -11.51 -12.94
CA VAL A 133 -3.04 -11.30 -14.34
C VAL A 133 -1.60 -11.81 -14.48
N PRO A 134 -1.38 -12.86 -15.29
CA PRO A 134 -0.04 -13.40 -15.53
C PRO A 134 0.95 -12.30 -15.93
N SER A 135 2.18 -12.39 -15.43
CA SER A 135 3.25 -11.41 -15.72
C SER A 135 3.48 -11.20 -17.22
N LYS A 136 3.31 -12.25 -18.03
CA LYS A 136 3.41 -12.15 -19.50
C LYS A 136 2.35 -11.23 -20.10
N ILE A 137 1.10 -11.33 -19.65
CA ILE A 137 0.03 -10.42 -20.10
C ILE A 137 0.31 -9.00 -19.60
N CYS A 138 0.79 -8.84 -18.36
CA CYS A 138 1.18 -7.53 -17.84
C CYS A 138 2.31 -6.89 -18.68
N TYR A 139 3.30 -7.68 -19.08
CA TYR A 139 4.38 -7.28 -19.98
C TYR A 139 3.83 -6.82 -21.34
N ASP A 140 2.99 -7.64 -21.97
CA ASP A 140 2.36 -7.28 -23.25
C ASP A 140 1.55 -5.98 -23.14
N ARG A 141 0.85 -5.77 -22.01
CA ARG A 141 0.09 -4.53 -21.77
C ARG A 141 0.99 -3.30 -21.57
N ILE A 142 2.15 -3.46 -20.93
CA ILE A 142 3.14 -2.38 -20.80
C ILE A 142 3.59 -1.91 -22.19
N HIS A 143 3.87 -2.83 -23.10
CA HIS A 143 4.40 -2.49 -24.42
C HIS A 143 3.34 -2.08 -25.44
N ASN A 144 2.11 -2.59 -25.33
CA ASN A 144 1.08 -2.41 -26.35
C ASN A 144 -0.06 -1.45 -25.96
N LEU A 145 -0.37 -1.30 -24.67
CA LEU A 145 -1.54 -0.53 -24.22
C LEU A 145 -1.19 0.74 -23.43
N ARG A 146 0.03 0.85 -22.89
CA ARG A 146 0.41 1.94 -21.99
C ARG A 146 1.65 2.70 -22.49
N GLY A 147 1.46 3.97 -22.86
CA GLY A 147 2.52 4.83 -23.42
C GLY A 147 3.43 5.54 -22.42
N ARG A 148 3.56 5.05 -21.18
CA ARG A 148 4.49 5.70 -20.21
C ARG A 148 5.92 5.32 -20.60
N LYS A 149 6.66 6.28 -21.18
CA LYS A 149 8.06 6.10 -21.61
C LYS A 149 8.98 5.52 -20.54
N CYS A 150 8.66 5.71 -19.26
CA CYS A 150 9.44 5.16 -18.14
C CYS A 150 9.14 3.68 -17.83
N GLU A 151 7.99 3.15 -18.23
CA GLU A 151 7.58 1.76 -17.95
C GLU A 151 7.99 0.80 -19.08
N SER A 152 8.28 1.30 -20.30
CA SER A 152 8.65 0.46 -21.46
C SER A 152 9.99 -0.27 -21.33
N GLY A 153 10.78 0.03 -20.29
CA GLY A 153 12.05 -0.66 -20.00
C GLY A 153 11.95 -1.76 -18.95
N ILE A 154 10.73 -2.10 -18.49
CA ILE A 154 10.54 -3.13 -17.45
C ILE A 154 10.69 -4.53 -18.07
N PRO A 155 11.66 -5.35 -17.64
CA PRO A 155 11.84 -6.70 -18.17
C PRO A 155 10.80 -7.67 -17.62
N LEU A 156 10.49 -8.73 -18.38
CA LEU A 156 9.53 -9.77 -17.98
C LEU A 156 9.95 -10.45 -16.66
N ASP A 157 11.23 -10.76 -16.49
CA ASP A 157 11.75 -11.39 -15.27
C ASP A 157 11.51 -10.55 -14.01
N TYR A 158 11.49 -9.23 -14.15
CA TYR A 158 11.12 -8.36 -13.04
C TYR A 158 9.66 -8.55 -12.65
N LEU A 159 8.74 -8.61 -13.63
CA LEU A 159 7.32 -8.84 -13.38
C LEU A 159 7.04 -10.22 -12.79
N LEU A 160 7.74 -11.26 -13.27
CA LEU A 160 7.67 -12.61 -12.71
C LEU A 160 8.07 -12.63 -11.22
N GLY A 161 9.17 -11.94 -10.88
CA GLY A 161 9.57 -11.81 -9.48
C GLY A 161 8.57 -11.03 -8.63
N LEU A 162 7.83 -10.06 -9.20
CA LEU A 162 6.74 -9.40 -8.48
C LEU A 162 5.56 -10.34 -8.25
N GLU A 163 5.21 -11.18 -9.23
CA GLU A 163 4.12 -12.15 -9.14
C GLU A 163 4.30 -13.11 -7.95
N GLU A 164 5.49 -13.69 -7.79
CA GLU A 164 5.82 -14.55 -6.64
C GLU A 164 5.63 -13.83 -5.29
N ARG A 165 6.13 -12.59 -5.19
CA ARG A 165 6.03 -11.78 -3.96
C ARG A 165 4.60 -11.35 -3.67
N TYR A 166 3.79 -11.15 -4.72
CA TYR A 166 2.37 -10.90 -4.55
C TYR A 166 1.66 -12.10 -3.91
N LEU A 167 1.98 -13.34 -4.30
CA LEU A 167 1.39 -14.51 -3.66
C LEU A 167 1.69 -14.55 -2.16
N CYS A 168 2.95 -14.27 -1.77
CA CYS A 168 3.33 -14.15 -0.36
C CYS A 168 2.56 -13.03 0.38
N LEU A 169 2.34 -11.88 -0.25
CA LEU A 169 1.53 -10.79 0.31
C LEU A 169 0.08 -11.24 0.57
N LEU A 170 -0.51 -12.00 -0.35
CA LEU A 170 -1.88 -12.47 -0.18
C LEU A 170 -1.99 -13.41 1.02
N GLU A 171 -1.04 -14.32 1.19
CA GLU A 171 -0.96 -15.20 2.35
C GLU A 171 -0.81 -14.41 3.67
N GLU A 172 0.06 -13.39 3.70
CA GLU A 172 0.23 -12.47 4.85
C GLU A 172 -1.10 -11.78 5.20
N LEU A 173 -1.83 -11.27 4.21
CA LEU A 173 -3.11 -10.58 4.41
C LEU A 173 -4.23 -11.52 4.86
N GLU A 174 -4.28 -12.75 4.34
CA GLU A 174 -5.22 -13.78 4.82
C GLU A 174 -4.94 -14.13 6.29
N GLN A 175 -3.67 -14.31 6.66
CA GLN A 175 -3.27 -14.56 8.06
C GLN A 175 -3.65 -13.41 8.99
N TRP A 176 -3.68 -12.17 8.48
CA TRP A 176 -4.15 -10.99 9.19
C TRP A 176 -5.68 -10.80 9.15
N ASN A 177 -6.42 -11.82 8.73
CA ASN A 177 -7.88 -11.85 8.64
C ASN A 177 -8.49 -10.85 7.63
N SER A 178 -7.71 -10.45 6.61
CA SER A 178 -8.23 -9.78 5.42
C SER A 178 -8.85 -10.81 4.48
N VAL A 179 -10.03 -10.49 3.94
CA VAL A 179 -10.70 -11.35 2.96
C VAL A 179 -10.03 -11.17 1.60
N VAL A 180 -9.23 -12.15 1.18
CA VAL A 180 -8.61 -12.12 -0.14
C VAL A 180 -9.59 -12.67 -1.18
N ILE A 181 -9.89 -11.84 -2.18
CA ILE A 181 -10.69 -12.21 -3.35
C ILE A 181 -9.78 -12.11 -4.57
N LYS A 182 -9.37 -13.27 -5.10
CA LYS A 182 -8.63 -13.36 -6.36
C LYS A 182 -9.62 -13.25 -7.53
N VAL A 183 -9.29 -12.41 -8.50
CA VAL A 183 -10.10 -12.18 -9.69
C VAL A 183 -9.23 -12.38 -10.92
N ASP A 184 -9.59 -13.36 -11.76
CA ASP A 184 -9.04 -13.45 -13.10
C ASP A 184 -9.39 -12.17 -13.87
N TRP A 185 -8.36 -11.41 -14.22
CA TRP A 185 -8.49 -10.13 -14.92
C TRP A 185 -7.68 -10.10 -16.21
N THR A 186 -7.42 -11.27 -16.78
CA THR A 186 -6.65 -11.48 -18.01
C THR A 186 -7.27 -10.77 -19.23
N GLN A 187 -8.59 -10.80 -19.36
CA GLN A 187 -9.34 -10.21 -20.49
C GLN A 187 -10.07 -8.91 -20.17
N PHE A 188 -9.89 -8.37 -18.95
CA PHE A 188 -10.80 -7.39 -18.34
C PHE A 188 -12.22 -7.94 -18.17
N GLY A 189 -12.78 -7.80 -16.98
CA GLY A 189 -14.09 -8.36 -16.65
C GLY A 189 -15.16 -7.31 -16.43
N CYS A 190 -16.39 -7.77 -16.20
CA CYS A 190 -17.48 -6.93 -15.77
C CYS A 190 -17.36 -6.63 -14.26
N ALA A 191 -17.39 -5.35 -13.89
CA ALA A 191 -17.39 -4.95 -12.49
C ALA A 191 -18.63 -5.45 -11.71
N ASP A 192 -19.72 -5.84 -12.39
CA ASP A 192 -20.94 -6.33 -11.71
C ASP A 192 -20.68 -7.68 -11.10
N ASP A 193 -19.95 -8.53 -11.79
CA ASP A 193 -19.69 -9.89 -11.35
C ASP A 193 -18.69 -9.90 -10.20
N ILE A 194 -17.72 -8.98 -10.23
CA ILE A 194 -16.82 -8.73 -9.10
C ILE A 194 -17.61 -8.18 -7.91
N LEU A 195 -18.50 -7.21 -8.13
CA LEU A 195 -19.33 -6.67 -7.06
C LEU A 195 -20.22 -7.74 -6.42
N LYS A 196 -20.85 -8.60 -7.22
CA LYS A 196 -21.62 -9.75 -6.73
C LYS A 196 -20.74 -10.67 -5.89
N THR A 197 -19.52 -10.93 -6.33
CA THR A 197 -18.54 -11.75 -5.60
C THR A 197 -18.19 -11.11 -4.26
N ILE A 198 -17.84 -9.82 -4.26
CA ILE A 198 -17.56 -9.03 -3.05
C ILE A 198 -18.74 -9.12 -2.07
N ILE A 199 -19.98 -8.85 -2.52
CA ILE A 199 -21.18 -8.91 -1.67
C ILE A 199 -21.39 -10.32 -1.12
N LYS A 200 -21.26 -11.35 -1.98
CA LYS A 200 -21.42 -12.76 -1.59
C LYS A 200 -20.39 -13.19 -0.56
N THR A 201 -19.16 -12.71 -0.63
CA THR A 201 -18.10 -13.06 0.34
C THR A 201 -18.25 -12.29 1.66
N ILE A 202 -18.67 -11.03 1.61
CA ILE A 202 -18.89 -10.21 2.81
C ILE A 202 -20.05 -10.76 3.68
N CYS A 203 -21.18 -11.14 3.07
CA CYS A 203 -22.40 -11.49 3.82
C CYS A 203 -22.24 -12.69 4.79
N PRO A 204 -21.57 -13.80 4.44
CA PRO A 204 -21.29 -14.92 5.34
C PRO A 204 -20.23 -14.56 6.37
N GLU A 205 -19.14 -13.91 5.99
CA GLU A 205 -18.03 -13.62 6.89
C GLU A 205 -18.39 -12.65 8.01
N ILE A 206 -19.24 -11.66 7.72
CA ILE A 206 -19.81 -10.79 8.76
C ILE A 206 -20.61 -11.64 9.76
N LYS A 207 -21.39 -12.63 9.30
CA LYS A 207 -22.15 -13.52 10.20
C LYS A 207 -21.22 -14.38 11.05
N THR A 208 -20.18 -14.98 10.47
CA THR A 208 -19.24 -15.84 11.21
C THR A 208 -18.42 -15.06 12.24
N LYS A 209 -17.96 -13.84 11.90
CA LYS A 209 -17.24 -12.96 12.85
C LYS A 209 -18.15 -12.43 13.97
N ILE A 210 -19.45 -12.27 13.74
CA ILE A 210 -20.43 -11.93 14.81
C ILE A 210 -20.64 -13.11 15.76
N VAL A 211 -20.69 -14.34 15.25
CA VAL A 211 -20.87 -15.56 16.07
C VAL A 211 -19.61 -15.88 16.89
N ASN A 212 -18.42 -15.70 16.32
CA ASN A 212 -17.15 -15.98 17.01
C ASN A 212 -16.75 -14.90 18.04
N LYS A 213 -17.38 -13.72 18.03
CA LYS A 213 -17.16 -12.65 19.02
C LYS A 213 -17.55 -13.03 20.45
N SER A 214 -18.27 -14.12 20.65
CA SER A 214 -18.62 -14.64 21.97
C SER A 214 -17.49 -15.42 22.65
N SER A 215 -16.32 -15.61 22.01
CA SER A 215 -15.34 -16.61 22.48
C SER A 215 -13.86 -16.33 22.12
N VAL A 216 -13.30 -15.11 22.21
CA VAL A 216 -11.84 -14.94 22.04
C VAL A 216 -11.21 -13.88 22.97
N LYS A 217 -10.04 -14.22 23.53
CA LYS A 217 -9.18 -13.41 24.42
C LYS A 217 -8.33 -12.38 23.63
N GLN A 218 -7.93 -11.33 24.33
CA GLN A 218 -7.16 -10.16 23.86
C GLN A 218 -5.97 -10.50 22.95
N GLY A 219 -6.00 -9.93 21.74
CA GLY A 219 -4.98 -10.09 20.70
C GLY A 219 -5.51 -9.87 19.26
N GLU A 220 -6.81 -9.64 19.08
CA GLU A 220 -7.44 -9.58 17.76
C GLU A 220 -8.08 -8.22 17.46
N SER A 221 -7.90 -7.76 16.21
CA SER A 221 -8.45 -6.55 15.63
C SER A 221 -9.98 -6.52 15.71
N ASN A 222 -10.48 -5.91 16.79
CA ASN A 222 -11.86 -5.51 16.95
C ASN A 222 -11.96 -4.05 16.54
N TYR A 223 -12.55 -3.76 15.38
CA TYR A 223 -12.92 -2.39 15.01
C TYR A 223 -13.81 -1.78 16.09
N ASP A 224 -13.24 -0.86 16.86
CA ASP A 224 -13.89 0.00 17.85
C ASP A 224 -13.65 1.46 17.43
N PRO A 225 -14.71 2.27 17.23
CA PRO A 225 -14.57 3.69 16.94
C PRO A 225 -13.71 4.46 17.96
N ASN A 226 -13.66 4.02 19.23
CA ASN A 226 -12.76 4.60 20.23
C ASN A 226 -11.29 4.19 20.00
N GLN A 227 -11.03 3.00 19.46
CA GLN A 227 -9.68 2.60 19.03
C GLN A 227 -9.19 3.47 17.88
N LEU A 228 -10.04 3.93 16.95
CA LEU A 228 -9.60 4.85 15.89
C LEU A 228 -9.17 6.21 16.48
N LYS A 229 -9.90 6.79 17.43
CA LYS A 229 -9.44 8.03 18.10
C LYS A 229 -8.10 7.85 18.83
N THR A 230 -7.93 6.72 19.52
CA THR A 230 -6.65 6.36 20.15
C THR A 230 -5.57 6.08 19.10
N LEU A 231 -5.93 5.50 17.96
CA LEU A 231 -5.07 5.27 16.82
C LEU A 231 -4.61 6.61 16.26
N TRP A 232 -5.51 7.58 16.09
CA TRP A 232 -5.18 8.93 15.63
C TRP A 232 -4.23 9.63 16.57
N SER A 233 -4.47 9.59 17.88
CA SER A 233 -3.51 10.14 18.85
C SER A 233 -2.16 9.43 18.79
N THR A 234 -2.17 8.11 18.61
CA THR A 234 -0.93 7.30 18.52
C THR A 234 -0.18 7.57 17.22
N ILE A 235 -0.88 7.65 16.10
CA ILE A 235 -0.35 8.02 14.79
C ILE A 235 0.28 9.40 14.91
N ILE A 236 -0.45 10.41 15.40
CA ILE A 236 0.06 11.77 15.58
C ILE A 236 1.33 11.78 16.44
N GLN A 237 1.35 11.06 17.57
CA GLN A 237 2.50 11.00 18.47
C GLN A 237 3.71 10.30 17.85
N LYS A 238 3.50 9.16 17.16
CA LYS A 238 4.57 8.35 16.57
C LYS A 238 5.00 8.81 15.19
N PHE A 239 4.22 9.66 14.53
CA PHE A 239 4.49 10.15 13.19
C PHE A 239 5.87 10.81 13.11
N VAL A 240 6.18 11.72 14.05
CA VAL A 240 7.48 12.40 14.06
C VAL A 240 8.63 11.41 14.26
N HIS A 241 8.42 10.38 15.08
CA HIS A 241 9.43 9.36 15.37
C HIS A 241 9.76 8.48 14.15
N ILE A 242 8.74 7.94 13.47
CA ILE A 242 8.88 7.07 12.29
C ILE A 242 9.69 7.74 11.18
N PHE A 243 9.51 9.04 11.03
CA PHE A 243 10.10 9.78 9.94
C PHE A 243 11.44 10.46 10.33
N ASP A 244 11.80 10.51 11.62
CA ASP A 244 13.10 11.04 12.08
C ASP A 244 14.18 9.95 12.07
N PHE A 245 15.16 10.08 11.16
CA PHE A 245 16.31 9.17 11.11
C PHE A 245 17.18 9.16 12.38
N LYS A 246 17.08 10.17 13.26
CA LYS A 246 17.74 10.13 14.57
C LYS A 246 17.18 9.04 15.48
N SER A 247 15.95 8.58 15.22
CA SER A 247 15.30 7.47 15.92
C SER A 247 15.90 6.09 15.58
N TYR A 248 16.76 6.03 14.55
CA TYR A 248 17.35 4.80 14.01
C TYR A 248 18.89 4.86 14.03
N PRO A 249 19.53 5.06 15.21
CA PRO A 249 20.97 5.29 15.34
C PRO A 249 21.84 4.10 14.92
N GLU A 250 21.29 2.90 14.89
CA GLU A 250 21.95 1.67 14.43
C GLU A 250 22.17 1.64 12.91
N PHE A 251 21.37 2.39 12.15
CA PHE A 251 21.48 2.46 10.68
C PHE A 251 22.34 3.64 10.20
N LYS A 252 23.22 4.18 11.07
CA LYS A 252 24.00 5.39 10.82
C LYS A 252 24.71 5.40 9.48
N GLU A 253 25.32 4.29 9.06
CA GLU A 253 26.04 4.15 7.78
C GLU A 253 25.14 4.33 6.55
N VAL A 254 23.96 3.70 6.54
CA VAL A 254 22.94 3.89 5.48
C VAL A 254 22.34 5.29 5.53
N THR A 255 22.23 5.86 6.73
CA THR A 255 21.74 7.22 6.92
C THR A 255 22.78 8.30 6.65
N GLN A 256 24.07 8.00 6.38
CA GLN A 256 25.10 9.05 6.17
C GLN A 256 24.76 10.04 5.04
N ASP A 257 23.97 9.61 4.06
CA ASP A 257 23.28 10.48 3.08
C ASP A 257 22.03 11.16 3.71
N THR A 258 22.19 11.66 4.94
CA THR A 258 21.11 12.08 5.87
C THR A 258 20.21 13.15 5.26
N HIS A 259 20.79 14.07 4.49
CA HIS A 259 20.04 15.17 3.88
C HIS A 259 19.08 14.67 2.78
N LYS A 260 19.47 13.63 2.03
CA LYS A 260 18.66 13.03 0.96
C LYS A 260 17.48 12.27 1.55
N LEU A 261 17.73 11.42 2.54
CA LEU A 261 16.70 10.61 3.19
C LEU A 261 15.74 11.46 4.04
N ARG A 262 16.22 12.47 4.79
CA ARG A 262 15.34 13.40 5.54
C ARG A 262 14.38 14.16 4.62
N LYS A 263 14.85 14.59 3.45
CA LYS A 263 14.02 15.28 2.44
C LYS A 263 12.94 14.37 1.83
N VAL A 264 13.22 13.07 1.68
CA VAL A 264 12.24 12.05 1.23
C VAL A 264 11.07 11.95 2.21
N LEU A 265 11.39 11.90 3.50
CA LEU A 265 10.41 11.74 4.57
C LEU A 265 9.75 13.07 4.99
N LYS A 266 10.23 14.21 4.47
CA LYS A 266 9.79 15.58 4.80
C LYS A 266 9.76 15.85 6.30
N VAL A 267 10.81 15.42 7.01
CA VAL A 267 10.98 15.74 8.43
C VAL A 267 11.84 16.99 8.55
N ASP A 268 11.26 18.12 8.16
CA ASP A 268 11.70 19.40 8.70
C ASP A 268 10.82 19.70 9.93
N GLN A 269 11.48 20.16 10.98
CA GLN A 269 11.13 20.01 12.40
C GLN A 269 9.82 20.69 12.85
N ASP A 270 9.09 21.36 11.96
CA ASP A 270 7.94 22.21 12.29
C ASP A 270 6.62 21.76 11.65
N THR A 271 6.57 20.58 11.04
CA THR A 271 5.39 20.16 10.30
C THR A 271 4.31 19.58 11.22
N ASN A 272 3.40 20.44 11.70
CA ASN A 272 2.21 20.01 12.44
C ASN A 272 1.36 19.07 11.54
N LEU A 273 1.02 17.87 12.03
CA LEU A 273 0.25 16.87 11.28
C LEU A 273 -1.04 17.48 10.67
N SER A 274 -1.67 18.41 11.39
CA SER A 274 -2.88 19.10 10.93
C SER A 274 -2.63 20.11 9.80
N GLN A 275 -1.43 20.70 9.69
CA GLN A 275 -1.02 21.52 8.54
C GLN A 275 -0.53 20.65 7.38
N PHE A 276 0.06 19.49 7.68
CA PHE A 276 0.56 18.53 6.67
C PHE A 276 -0.54 17.76 5.95
N LEU A 277 -1.59 17.37 6.66
CA LEU A 277 -2.79 16.75 6.09
C LEU A 277 -3.65 17.76 5.31
N LYS A 278 -3.50 19.06 5.61
CA LYS A 278 -4.16 20.18 4.92
C LYS A 278 -3.33 20.80 3.80
N SER A 279 -2.02 20.50 3.70
CA SER A 279 -1.23 20.96 2.57
C SER A 279 -1.63 20.11 1.38
N ASP A 280 -2.44 20.71 0.50
CA ASP A 280 -2.83 20.11 -0.76
C ASP A 280 -1.60 19.54 -1.49
N PHE A 281 -1.71 18.28 -1.90
CA PHE A 281 -0.78 17.64 -2.83
C PHE A 281 -1.14 18.02 -4.26
#